data_AF-A0A2V8R836-F1
#
_entry.id   AF-A0A2V8R836-F1
#
_cell.length_a   1.000
_cell.length_b   1.000
_cell.length_c   1.000
_cell.angle_alpha   90.00
_cell.angle_beta   90.00
_cell.angle_gamma   90.00
#
_symmetry.space_group_name_H-M   'P 1'
#
loop_
_entity.id
_entity.type
_entity.pdbx_description
1 polymer ?
#
loop_
_entity_poly.entity_id
_entity_poly.type
_entity_poly.pdbx_seq_one_letter_code
_entity_poly.pdbx_strand_id
1 'polypeptide(L)'
;MISLNFIHYDDDRYAYVYAHTKREMLTMLDQIDRIAKRMKTGDDTGVALVSPDYWPLPWYFRNYKRVGYYQQIVPTSEPIIIGSTSQAEQLKSTFGDRYQLLSSGLNEDGSYPLRPGVDLLLYVRRDVAR
;
A
#
# COMPACT_ATOMS: atom_id res chain seq x y z
N MET A 1 13.20 18.88 25.90
CA MET A 1 12.56 17.65 25.42
C MET A 1 11.92 17.99 24.08
N ILE A 2 12.31 17.34 22.99
CA ILE A 2 11.73 17.63 21.66
C ILE A 2 10.40 16.87 21.57
N SER A 3 9.32 17.58 21.30
CA SER A 3 8.00 16.98 21.05
C SER A 3 7.78 16.94 19.52
N LEU A 4 7.61 15.74 18.98
CA LEU A 4 7.34 15.53 17.56
C LEU A 4 5.83 15.65 17.32
N ASN A 5 5.43 16.29 16.22
CA ASN A 5 4.04 16.54 15.88
C ASN A 5 3.72 16.03 14.46
N PHE A 6 2.68 15.20 14.33
CA PHE A 6 2.20 14.65 13.05
C PHE A 6 0.85 15.24 12.61
N ILE A 7 0.26 16.14 13.42
CA ILE A 7 -1.07 16.71 13.21
C ILE A 7 -0.98 18.17 12.74
N HIS A 8 -0.23 19.01 13.47
CA HIS A 8 0.07 20.40 13.09
C HIS A 8 1.44 20.45 12.43
N TYR A 9 1.59 19.68 11.36
CA TYR A 9 2.87 19.55 10.68
C TYR A 9 3.31 20.86 10.02
N ASP A 10 2.43 21.83 9.84
CA ASP A 10 2.65 23.15 9.23
C ASP A 10 2.89 24.27 10.25
N ASP A 11 2.83 23.98 11.55
CA ASP A 11 3.11 24.93 12.63
C ASP A 11 4.61 24.92 12.96
N ASP A 12 5.30 26.00 12.62
CA ASP A 12 6.75 26.18 12.74
C ASP A 12 7.27 26.18 14.20
N ARG A 13 6.36 26.23 15.18
CA ARG A 13 6.69 26.07 16.61
C ARG A 13 6.98 24.63 17.00
N TYR A 14 6.55 23.66 16.19
CA TYR A 14 6.82 22.24 16.40
C TYR A 14 7.98 21.77 15.52
N ALA A 15 8.73 20.77 16.01
CA ALA A 15 9.78 20.17 15.21
C ALA A 15 9.16 19.43 14.01
N TYR A 16 9.47 19.89 12.80
CA TYR A 16 9.06 19.26 11.55
C TYR A 16 9.70 17.87 11.44
N VAL A 17 8.88 16.82 11.36
CA VAL A 17 9.36 15.45 11.13
C VAL A 17 8.91 14.98 9.77
N TYR A 18 9.83 15.02 8.81
CA TYR A 18 9.64 14.27 7.56
C TYR A 18 10.12 12.83 7.78
N ALA A 19 9.18 11.91 7.93
CA ALA A 19 9.50 10.49 7.98
C ALA A 19 9.56 9.92 6.56
N HIS A 20 10.75 9.48 6.15
CA HIS A 20 10.93 8.75 4.90
C HIS A 20 10.22 7.39 4.93
N THR A 21 9.93 6.86 3.73
CA THR A 21 9.46 5.48 3.50
C THR A 21 10.33 4.49 4.26
N LYS A 22 9.70 3.63 5.05
CA LYS A 22 10.38 2.53 5.74
C LYS A 22 10.93 1.51 4.75
N ARG A 23 12.06 0.87 5.05
CA ARG A 23 12.72 -0.09 4.14
C ARG A 23 11.83 -1.30 3.87
N GLU A 24 11.05 -1.67 4.86
CA GLU A 24 10.03 -2.71 4.84
C GLU A 24 9.01 -2.49 3.72
N MET A 25 8.70 -1.23 3.39
CA MET A 25 7.82 -0.91 2.26
C MET A 25 8.40 -1.33 0.91
N LEU A 26 9.73 -1.31 0.76
CA LEU A 26 10.39 -1.76 -0.47
C LEU A 26 10.14 -3.25 -0.71
N THR A 27 9.94 -4.03 0.35
CA THR A 27 9.59 -5.45 0.19
C THR A 27 8.20 -5.62 -0.44
N MET A 28 7.25 -4.71 -0.19
CA MET A 28 5.96 -4.72 -0.87
C MET A 28 6.11 -4.46 -2.37
N LEU A 29 6.96 -3.48 -2.72
CA LEU A 29 7.25 -3.14 -4.12
C LEU A 29 7.92 -4.31 -4.84
N ASP A 30 8.88 -4.98 -4.19
CA ASP A 30 9.51 -6.19 -4.73
C ASP A 30 8.49 -7.33 -4.96
N GLN A 31 7.51 -7.50 -4.07
CA GLN A 31 6.44 -8.48 -4.26
C GLN A 31 5.58 -8.12 -5.48
N ILE A 32 5.21 -6.85 -5.63
CA ILE A 32 4.45 -6.35 -6.78
C ILE A 32 5.22 -6.59 -8.08
N ASP A 33 6.51 -6.29 -8.13
CA ASP A 33 7.35 -6.54 -9.30
C ASP A 33 7.47 -8.04 -9.65
N ARG A 34 7.54 -8.91 -8.63
CA ARG A 34 7.54 -10.37 -8.85
C ARG A 34 6.22 -10.84 -9.44
N ILE A 35 5.10 -10.30 -8.97
CA ILE A 35 3.76 -10.60 -9.50
C ILE A 35 3.63 -10.11 -10.94
N ALA A 36 4.02 -8.87 -11.21
CA ALA A 36 4.01 -8.28 -12.55
C ALA A 36 4.82 -9.10 -13.56
N LYS A 37 5.98 -9.61 -13.14
CA LYS A 37 6.81 -10.54 -13.95
C LYS A 37 6.11 -11.87 -14.19
N ARG A 38 5.47 -12.46 -13.18
CA ARG A 38 4.72 -13.72 -13.32
C ARG A 38 3.55 -13.59 -14.30
N MET A 39 2.85 -12.46 -14.25
CA MET A 39 1.76 -12.13 -15.17
C MET A 39 2.23 -11.82 -16.59
N LYS A 40 3.54 -11.63 -16.81
CA LYS A 40 4.14 -11.17 -18.08
C LYS A 40 3.61 -9.83 -18.57
N THR A 41 3.12 -8.99 -17.66
CA THR A 41 2.59 -7.65 -17.93
C THR A 41 3.59 -6.55 -17.55
N GLY A 42 4.54 -6.83 -16.65
CA GLY A 42 5.54 -5.83 -16.23
C GLY A 42 4.88 -4.53 -15.74
N ASP A 43 5.33 -3.39 -16.24
CA ASP A 43 4.82 -2.07 -15.87
C ASP A 43 3.36 -1.79 -16.34
N ASP A 44 2.78 -2.65 -17.17
CA ASP A 44 1.36 -2.60 -17.56
C ASP A 44 0.45 -3.34 -16.56
N THR A 45 1.02 -3.92 -15.49
CA THR A 45 0.27 -4.57 -14.41
C THR A 45 -0.58 -3.55 -13.67
N GLY A 46 -1.87 -3.85 -13.52
CA GLY A 46 -2.80 -2.97 -12.83
C GLY A 46 -2.65 -2.98 -11.30
N VAL A 47 -2.60 -1.78 -10.70
CA VAL A 47 -2.55 -1.59 -9.25
C VAL A 47 -3.62 -0.59 -8.83
N ALA A 48 -4.44 -0.95 -7.85
CA ALA A 48 -5.43 -0.04 -7.26
C ALA A 48 -5.05 0.27 -5.80
N LEU A 49 -4.72 1.53 -5.52
CA LEU A 49 -4.53 2.04 -4.17
C LEU A 49 -5.85 2.61 -3.68
N VAL A 50 -6.41 1.98 -2.64
CA VAL A 50 -7.75 2.25 -2.11
C VAL A 50 -7.67 2.70 -0.65
N SER A 51 -6.86 3.73 -0.42
CA SER A 51 -6.54 4.27 0.90
C SER A 51 -6.36 5.78 0.80
N PRO A 52 -6.80 6.60 1.76
CA PRO A 52 -6.46 8.02 1.78
C PRO A 52 -4.93 8.26 1.92
N ASP A 53 -4.22 7.32 2.55
CA ASP A 53 -2.80 7.40 2.84
C ASP A 53 -1.95 6.58 1.86
N TYR A 54 -1.81 7.06 0.62
CA TYR A 54 -0.93 6.43 -0.39
C TYR A 54 0.37 7.18 -0.66
N TRP A 55 0.51 8.45 -0.27
CA TRP A 55 1.76 9.17 -0.50
C TRP A 55 2.87 8.60 0.41
N PRO A 56 4.10 8.31 -0.07
CA PRO A 56 4.70 8.71 -1.35
C PRO A 56 4.71 7.65 -2.48
N LEU A 57 3.81 6.65 -2.45
CA LEU A 57 3.78 5.56 -3.44
C LEU A 57 3.78 5.98 -4.91
N PRO A 58 3.17 7.11 -5.32
CA PRO A 58 3.24 7.56 -6.71
C PRO A 58 4.67 7.68 -7.28
N TRP A 59 5.67 8.01 -6.46
CA TRP A 59 7.07 8.08 -6.90
C TRP A 59 7.65 6.71 -7.28
N TYR A 60 7.24 5.67 -6.55
CA TYR A 60 7.69 4.29 -6.77
C TYR A 60 6.94 3.65 -7.95
N PHE A 61 5.66 3.98 -8.10
CA PHE A 61 4.84 3.52 -9.21
C PHE A 61 4.97 4.37 -10.49
N ARG A 62 5.91 5.31 -10.56
CA ARG A 62 6.04 6.24 -11.69
C ARG A 62 6.21 5.55 -13.06
N ASN A 63 6.74 4.33 -13.09
CA ASN A 63 6.91 3.56 -14.32
C ASN A 63 5.66 2.71 -14.65
N TYR A 64 4.84 2.39 -13.66
CA TYR A 64 3.62 1.61 -13.86
C TYR A 64 2.56 2.47 -14.56
N LYS A 65 2.04 1.98 -15.68
CA LYS A 65 1.12 2.75 -16.54
C LYS A 65 -0.33 2.65 -16.09
N ARG A 66 -0.67 1.65 -15.26
CA ARG A 66 -2.04 1.34 -14.86
C ARG A 66 -2.17 1.36 -13.33
N VAL A 67 -2.08 2.55 -12.76
CA VAL A 67 -2.21 2.75 -11.31
C VAL A 67 -3.35 3.70 -10.99
N GLY A 68 -4.33 3.24 -10.21
CA GLY A 68 -5.43 4.05 -9.70
C GLY A 68 -5.18 4.45 -8.25
N TYR A 69 -5.39 5.73 -7.93
CA TYR A 69 -5.27 6.27 -6.57
C TYR A 69 -6.64 6.76 -6.10
N TYR A 70 -7.21 6.07 -5.12
CA TYR A 70 -8.54 6.34 -4.59
C TYR A 70 -8.45 6.61 -3.08
N GLN A 71 -9.09 7.69 -2.63
CA GLN A 71 -9.10 8.06 -1.21
C GLN A 71 -9.99 7.15 -0.34
N GLN A 72 -10.71 6.22 -0.97
CA GLN A 72 -11.65 5.32 -0.32
C GLN A 72 -11.65 3.96 -1.02
N ILE A 73 -12.23 2.96 -0.37
CA ILE A 73 -12.42 1.64 -0.96
C ILE A 73 -13.44 1.74 -2.10
N VAL A 74 -12.96 1.48 -3.31
CA VAL A 74 -13.79 1.41 -4.52
C VAL A 74 -13.73 0.00 -5.09
N PRO A 75 -14.83 -0.51 -5.69
CA PRO A 75 -14.79 -1.75 -6.45
C PRO A 75 -13.77 -1.65 -7.58
N THR A 76 -12.94 -2.69 -7.72
CA THR A 76 -11.92 -2.78 -8.76
C THR A 76 -11.72 -4.24 -9.17
N SER A 77 -11.21 -4.44 -10.38
CA SER A 77 -10.81 -5.73 -10.93
C SER A 77 -9.31 -5.83 -11.18
N GLU A 78 -8.54 -4.81 -10.76
CA GLU A 78 -7.08 -4.84 -10.89
C GLU A 78 -6.49 -6.04 -10.15
N PRO A 79 -5.42 -6.66 -10.67
CA PRO A 79 -4.83 -7.85 -10.07
C PRO A 79 -4.20 -7.57 -8.70
N ILE A 80 -3.83 -6.32 -8.43
CA ILE A 80 -3.19 -5.88 -7.19
C ILE A 80 -4.00 -4.75 -6.57
N ILE A 81 -4.27 -4.87 -5.27
CA ILE A 81 -4.96 -3.87 -4.46
C ILE A 81 -4.09 -3.55 -3.24
N ILE A 82 -3.92 -2.27 -2.94
CA ILE A 82 -3.21 -1.78 -1.76
C ILE A 82 -4.21 -0.97 -0.94
N GLY A 83 -4.42 -1.34 0.32
CA GLY A 83 -5.33 -0.64 1.23
C GLY A 83 -4.68 -0.39 2.59
N SER A 84 -5.33 0.38 3.46
CA SER A 84 -4.84 0.62 4.83
C SER A 84 -5.32 -0.45 5.82
N THR A 85 -4.50 -0.78 6.81
CA THR A 85 -4.90 -1.60 7.96
C THR A 85 -6.10 -1.00 8.73
N SER A 86 -6.25 0.33 8.74
CA SER A 86 -7.39 1.02 9.36
C SER A 86 -8.75 0.63 8.76
N GLN A 87 -8.76 0.05 7.55
CA GLN A 87 -9.95 -0.38 6.83
C GLN A 87 -9.94 -1.89 6.54
N ALA A 88 -9.17 -2.68 7.31
CA ALA A 88 -8.94 -4.11 7.05
C ALA A 88 -10.23 -4.94 6.97
N GLU A 89 -11.22 -4.69 7.83
CA GLU A 89 -12.51 -5.40 7.82
C GLU A 89 -13.28 -5.13 6.52
N GLN A 90 -13.32 -3.87 6.08
CA GLN A 90 -13.98 -3.48 4.83
C GLN A 90 -13.24 -4.03 3.60
N LEU A 91 -11.91 -4.03 3.61
CA LEU A 91 -11.10 -4.66 2.55
C LEU A 91 -11.38 -6.16 2.46
N LYS A 92 -11.40 -6.85 3.60
CA LYS A 92 -11.69 -8.29 3.67
C LYS A 92 -13.11 -8.59 3.16
N SER A 93 -14.10 -7.80 3.56
CA SER A 93 -15.49 -7.97 3.09
C SER A 93 -15.64 -7.68 1.60
N THR A 94 -14.89 -6.73 1.05
CA THR A 94 -15.02 -6.31 -0.36
C THR A 94 -14.24 -7.21 -1.31
N PHE A 95 -13.07 -7.69 -0.89
CA PHE A 95 -12.11 -8.36 -1.77
C PHE A 95 -11.75 -9.79 -1.35
N GLY A 96 -12.02 -10.21 -0.11
CA GLY A 96 -11.52 -11.47 0.48
C GLY A 96 -11.90 -12.74 -0.27
N ASP A 97 -13.01 -12.74 -1.00
CA ASP A 97 -13.44 -13.88 -1.82
C ASP A 97 -12.50 -14.10 -3.01
N ARG A 98 -12.14 -13.04 -3.73
CA ARG A 98 -11.38 -13.09 -4.99
C ARG A 98 -9.89 -12.81 -4.83
N TYR A 99 -9.51 -12.21 -3.71
CA TYR A 99 -8.15 -11.77 -3.44
C TYR A 99 -7.60 -12.48 -2.20
N GLN A 100 -6.30 -12.70 -2.21
CA GLN A 100 -5.52 -13.20 -1.09
C GLN A 100 -4.66 -12.05 -0.54
N LEU A 101 -4.66 -11.90 0.78
CA LEU A 101 -3.70 -11.04 1.47
C LEU A 101 -2.31 -11.69 1.37
N LEU A 102 -1.34 -10.95 0.82
CA LEU A 102 0.07 -11.31 0.90
C LEU A 102 0.67 -10.63 2.12
N SER A 103 1.06 -11.46 3.09
CA SER A 103 1.67 -10.99 4.33
C SER A 103 3.11 -10.55 4.10
N SER A 104 3.49 -9.44 4.75
CA SER A 104 4.87 -8.98 4.85
C SER A 104 5.78 -9.95 5.63
N GLY A 105 5.21 -10.74 6.54
CA GLY A 105 5.95 -11.58 7.49
C GLY A 105 6.66 -10.81 8.61
N LEU A 106 6.42 -9.49 8.74
CA LEU A 106 7.07 -8.62 9.73
C LEU A 106 6.23 -8.43 11.00
N ASN A 107 4.93 -8.67 10.90
CA ASN A 107 3.90 -8.44 11.92
C ASN A 107 2.76 -9.45 11.75
N GLU A 108 1.95 -9.62 12.79
CA GLU A 108 0.87 -10.62 12.84
C GLU A 108 -0.26 -10.33 11.83
N ASP A 109 -0.51 -9.06 11.55
CA ASP A 109 -1.51 -8.60 10.58
C ASP A 109 -1.03 -8.69 9.12
N GLY A 110 0.27 -8.95 8.91
CA GLY A 110 0.90 -9.06 7.60
C GLY A 110 1.01 -7.75 6.83
N SER A 111 0.91 -6.61 7.51
CA SER A 111 0.97 -5.29 6.89
C SER A 111 2.41 -4.85 6.53
N TYR A 112 2.50 -3.94 5.57
CA TYR A 112 3.73 -3.26 5.16
C TYR A 112 3.71 -1.84 5.71
N PRO A 113 4.63 -1.49 6.62
CA PRO A 113 4.63 -0.19 7.22
C PRO A 113 5.19 0.84 6.22
N LEU A 114 4.40 1.87 5.89
CA LEU A 114 4.80 2.91 4.94
C LEU A 114 5.62 4.00 5.66
N ARG A 115 5.06 4.52 6.75
CA ARG A 115 5.62 5.57 7.62
C ARG A 115 4.97 5.45 9.01
N PRO A 116 5.42 6.19 10.05
CA PRO A 116 4.77 6.15 11.36
C PRO A 116 3.25 6.39 11.26
N GLY A 117 2.46 5.48 11.82
CA GLY A 117 1.00 5.55 11.85
C GLY A 117 0.29 5.14 10.56
N VAL A 118 1.02 4.72 9.51
CA VAL A 118 0.42 4.25 8.25
C VAL A 118 1.00 2.89 7.88
N ASP A 119 0.17 1.86 8.03
CA ASP A 119 0.46 0.49 7.62
C ASP A 119 -0.51 0.08 6.51
N LEU A 120 0.03 -0.60 5.49
CA LEU A 120 -0.69 -0.96 4.28
C LEU A 120 -0.80 -2.47 4.12
N LEU A 121 -1.88 -2.94 3.52
CA LEU A 121 -2.15 -4.34 3.20
C LEU A 121 -2.05 -4.54 1.69
N LEU A 122 -1.43 -5.64 1.28
CA LEU A 122 -1.29 -6.03 -0.12
C LEU A 122 -2.22 -7.19 -0.46
N TYR A 123 -3.24 -6.93 -1.27
CA TYR A 123 -4.16 -7.94 -1.78
C TYR A 123 -3.85 -8.26 -3.22
N VAL A 124 -3.77 -9.55 -3.54
CA VAL A 124 -3.48 -10.04 -4.88
C VAL A 124 -4.56 -11.02 -5.32
N ARG A 125 -5.04 -10.88 -6.55
CA ARG A 125 -6.09 -11.74 -7.08
C ARG A 125 -5.64 -13.20 -7.07
N ARG A 126 -6.51 -14.10 -6.62
CA ARG A 126 -6.13 -15.51 -6.32
C ARG A 126 -5.66 -16.30 -7.54
N ASP A 127 -6.14 -15.95 -8.74
CA ASP A 127 -5.71 -16.52 -10.02
C ASP A 127 -4.26 -16.16 -10.39
N VAL A 128 -3.75 -15.06 -9.83
CA VAL A 128 -2.39 -14.55 -10.07
C VAL A 128 -1.42 -14.97 -8.96
N ALA A 129 -1.91 -15.11 -7.72
CA ALA A 129 -1.06 -15.41 -6.56
C ALA A 129 -0.42 -16.82 -6.59
N ARG A 130 -1.00 -17.76 -7.34
CA ARG A 130 -0.52 -19.15 -7.48
C ARG A 130 0.68 -19.30 -8.42
#